data_AF-A0A924QPK3-F1
#
_entry.id   AF-A0A924QPK3-F1
#
_cell.length_a   1.000
_cell.length_b   1.000
_cell.length_c   1.000
_cell.angle_alpha   90.00
_cell.angle_beta   90.00
_cell.angle_gamma   90.00
#
_symmetry.space_group_name_H-M   'P 1'
#
loop_
_entity.id
_entity.type
_entity.pdbx_description
1 polymer ?
#
loop_
_entity_poly.entity_id
_entity_poly.type
_entity_poly.pdbx_seq_one_letter_code
_entity_poly.pdbx_strand_id
1 'polypeptide(L)'
;MRVFPAAAMRGELLTQSHPQITLNGKPEQLSPGARIFDKNNQMVMTGALTNQKLVVNYLRDGGGQIHQVWILNSEEIKEKRAGSNITLFNLIFGDAPAKN
;
A
#
# COMPACT_ATOMS: atom_id res chain seq x y z
N MET A 1 -5.43 14.99 8.80
CA MET A 1 -5.15 13.64 9.35
C MET A 1 -6.35 12.70 9.14
N ARG A 2 -6.21 11.64 8.35
CA ARG A 2 -7.19 10.54 8.30
C ARG A 2 -7.11 9.70 9.57
N VAL A 3 -8.23 9.36 10.17
CA VAL A 3 -8.25 8.39 11.27
C VAL A 3 -8.19 7.00 10.66
N PHE A 4 -7.17 6.22 11.03
CA PHE A 4 -7.07 4.82 10.66
C PHE A 4 -7.39 3.96 11.89
N PRO A 5 -8.00 2.78 11.72
CA PRO A 5 -8.20 1.85 12.83
C PRO A 5 -6.87 1.52 13.51
N ALA A 6 -6.86 1.33 14.83
CA ALA A 6 -5.65 0.94 15.57
C ALA A 6 -5.10 -0.43 15.12
N ALA A 7 -5.96 -1.29 14.57
CA ALA A 7 -5.58 -2.58 13.98
C ALA A 7 -4.99 -2.49 12.57
N ALA A 8 -5.01 -1.30 11.93
CA ALA A 8 -4.45 -1.13 10.60
C ALA A 8 -2.92 -1.15 10.66
N MET A 9 -2.31 -2.04 9.88
CA MET A 9 -0.87 -2.18 9.81
C MET A 9 -0.33 -1.40 8.60
N ARG A 10 0.86 -0.82 8.72
CA ARG A 10 1.53 -0.13 7.61
C ARG A 10 2.44 -1.11 6.86
N GLY A 11 2.44 -1.02 5.54
CA GLY A 11 3.34 -1.78 4.69
C GLY A 11 3.51 -1.19 3.31
N GLU A 12 4.47 -1.71 2.56
CA GLU A 12 4.68 -1.39 1.16
C GLU A 12 3.97 -2.42 0.30
N LEU A 13 2.95 -1.97 -0.43
CA LEU A 13 2.23 -2.77 -1.40
C LEU A 13 2.90 -2.62 -2.77
N LEU A 14 3.23 -3.75 -3.38
CA LEU A 14 3.64 -3.86 -4.76
C LEU A 14 2.62 -4.75 -5.49
N THR A 15 1.87 -4.14 -6.38
CA THR A 15 0.82 -4.83 -7.14
C THR A 15 1.42 -5.48 -8.39
N GLN A 16 1.87 -6.73 -8.29
CA GLN A 16 2.50 -7.42 -9.43
C GLN A 16 1.48 -8.12 -10.33
N SER A 17 0.62 -8.99 -9.78
CA SER A 17 -0.36 -9.77 -10.55
C SER A 17 -1.58 -10.15 -9.72
N HIS A 18 -2.73 -9.52 -9.96
CA HIS A 18 -3.97 -9.86 -9.23
C HIS A 18 -4.37 -11.33 -9.37
N PRO A 19 -4.85 -12.00 -8.30
CA PRO A 19 -5.14 -11.49 -6.94
C PRO A 19 -3.93 -11.48 -5.98
N GLN A 20 -2.74 -11.87 -6.45
CA GLN A 20 -1.52 -11.92 -5.65
C GLN A 20 -0.83 -10.54 -5.64
N ILE A 21 -0.67 -10.00 -4.43
CA ILE A 21 0.05 -8.76 -4.19
C ILE A 21 1.34 -9.08 -3.45
N THR A 22 2.31 -8.17 -3.49
CA THR A 22 3.52 -8.31 -2.70
C THR A 22 3.50 -7.25 -1.62
N LEU A 23 3.37 -7.65 -0.36
CA LEU A 23 3.34 -6.77 0.80
C LEU A 23 4.65 -6.89 1.58
N ASN A 24 5.38 -5.78 1.74
CA ASN A 24 6.71 -5.75 2.38
C ASN A 24 7.69 -6.79 1.80
N GLY A 25 7.63 -7.02 0.48
CA GLY A 25 8.46 -8.03 -0.21
C GLY A 25 7.99 -9.48 -0.05
N LYS A 26 6.85 -9.72 0.63
CA LYS A 26 6.25 -11.05 0.77
C LYS A 26 5.03 -11.19 -0.13
N PRO A 27 4.90 -12.29 -0.91
CA PRO A 27 3.68 -12.54 -1.66
C PRO A 27 2.52 -12.78 -0.68
N GLU A 28 1.43 -12.05 -0.87
CA GLU A 28 0.25 -12.03 -0.03
C GLU A 28 -0.99 -12.02 -0.96
N GLN A 29 -2.13 -12.44 -0.43
CA GLN A 29 -3.37 -12.48 -1.21
C GLN A 29 -4.41 -11.52 -0.63
N LEU A 30 -5.11 -10.83 -1.54
CA LEU A 30 -6.29 -10.04 -1.20
C LEU A 30 -7.50 -10.94 -0.97
N SER A 31 -8.31 -10.62 0.03
CA SER A 31 -9.58 -11.30 0.27
C SER A 31 -10.51 -11.18 -0.95
N PRO A 32 -11.39 -12.17 -1.22
CA PRO A 32 -12.44 -12.06 -2.22
C PRO A 32 -13.44 -10.98 -1.79
N GLY A 33 -13.27 -9.75 -2.30
CA GLY A 33 -14.01 -8.55 -1.88
C GLY A 33 -13.16 -7.45 -1.23
N ALA A 34 -11.83 -7.59 -1.26
CA ALA A 34 -10.94 -6.57 -0.71
C ALA A 34 -11.16 -5.20 -1.36
N ARG A 35 -11.18 -4.16 -0.53
CA ARG A 35 -11.37 -2.77 -0.97
C ARG A 35 -10.08 -1.99 -0.89
N ILE A 36 -9.71 -1.34 -1.98
CA ILE A 36 -8.58 -0.42 -2.02
C ILE A 36 -9.11 1.01 -2.08
N PHE A 37 -8.60 1.85 -1.18
CA PHE A 37 -8.89 3.27 -1.13
C PHE A 37 -7.63 4.03 -1.50
N ASP A 38 -7.75 5.00 -2.39
CA ASP A 38 -6.67 5.92 -2.72
C ASP A 38 -6.43 6.93 -1.58
N LYS A 39 -5.40 7.75 -1.78
CA LYS A 39 -5.01 8.93 -1.01
C LYS A 39 -6.21 9.84 -0.69
N ASN A 40 -7.13 9.98 -1.66
CA ASN A 40 -8.35 10.77 -1.52
C ASN A 40 -9.50 10.03 -0.80
N ASN A 41 -9.23 8.86 -0.21
CA ASN A 41 -10.23 7.96 0.36
C ASN A 41 -11.29 7.49 -0.66
N GLN A 42 -10.95 7.55 -1.95
CA GLN A 42 -11.81 7.08 -3.03
C GLN A 42 -11.55 5.60 -3.30
N MET A 43 -12.61 4.83 -3.53
CA MET A 43 -12.45 3.43 -3.89
C MET A 43 -11.84 3.34 -5.28
N VAL A 44 -10.69 2.70 -5.37
CA VAL A 44 -9.98 2.49 -6.63
C VAL A 44 -9.97 1.02 -6.96
N MET A 45 -10.14 0.72 -8.24
CA MET A 45 -10.03 -0.65 -8.73
C MET A 45 -8.57 -1.09 -8.61
N THR A 46 -8.37 -2.20 -7.91
CA THR A 46 -7.07 -2.85 -7.70
C THR A 46 -6.31 -3.02 -9.03
N GLY A 47 -7.01 -3.38 -10.11
CA GLY A 47 -6.48 -3.52 -11.47
C GLY A 47 -5.77 -2.29 -12.05
N ALA A 48 -6.15 -1.08 -11.63
CA ALA A 48 -5.57 0.17 -12.13
C ALA A 48 -4.19 0.48 -11.51
N LEU A 49 -3.80 -0.22 -10.44
CA LEU A 49 -2.59 0.07 -9.66
C LEU A 49 -1.46 -0.91 -9.94
N THR A 50 -1.44 -1.50 -11.13
CA THR A 50 -0.48 -2.55 -11.51
C THR A 50 0.94 -1.97 -11.64
N ASN A 51 1.92 -2.73 -11.13
CA ASN A 51 3.36 -2.43 -11.15
C ASN A 51 3.79 -1.15 -10.42
N GLN A 52 3.01 -0.70 -9.43
CA GLN A 52 3.35 0.46 -8.60
C GLN A 52 3.71 0.02 -7.19
N LYS A 53 4.81 0.57 -6.66
CA LYS A 53 5.19 0.43 -5.24
C LYS A 53 4.57 1.58 -4.45
N LEU A 54 3.61 1.27 -3.61
CA LEU A 54 2.85 2.25 -2.83
C LEU A 54 2.92 1.92 -1.35
N VAL A 55 3.12 2.93 -0.50
CA VAL A 55 2.98 2.74 0.94
C VAL A 55 1.50 2.76 1.27
N VAL A 56 1.03 1.73 1.95
CA VAL A 56 -0.36 1.55 2.29
C VAL A 56 -0.51 1.20 3.77
N ASN A 57 -1.67 1.55 4.32
CA ASN A 57 -2.17 0.88 5.51
C ASN A 57 -3.13 -0.22 5.08
N TYR A 58 -3.12 -1.35 5.76
CA TYR A 58 -3.99 -2.47 5.44
C TYR A 58 -4.58 -3.09 6.70
N LEU A 59 -5.75 -3.71 6.55
CA LEU A 59 -6.44 -4.44 7.60
C LEU A 59 -6.62 -5.88 7.16
N ARG A 60 -6.21 -6.80 8.02
CA ARG A 60 -6.45 -8.23 7.84
C ARG A 60 -7.76 -8.61 8.52
N ASP A 61 -8.50 -9.51 7.87
CA ASP A 61 -9.66 -10.15 8.45
C ASP A 61 -9.24 -11.30 9.39
N GLY A 62 -10.16 -11.87 10.18
CA GLY A 62 -9.91 -13.02 11.04
C GLY A 62 -9.34 -14.24 10.32
N GLY A 63 -9.57 -14.36 9.01
CA GLY A 63 -8.93 -15.37 8.15
C GLY A 63 -7.49 -15.07 7.71
N GLY A 64 -6.87 -13.99 8.19
CA GLY A 64 -5.48 -13.61 7.88
C GLY A 64 -5.27 -12.94 6.52
N GLN A 65 -6.32 -12.85 5.70
CA GLN A 65 -6.30 -12.21 4.37
C GLN A 65 -6.53 -10.70 4.47
N ILE A 66 -5.99 -9.95 3.51
CA ILE A 66 -6.15 -8.49 3.47
C ILE A 66 -7.54 -8.13 2.92
N HIS A 67 -8.37 -7.52 3.77
CA HIS A 67 -9.73 -7.12 3.41
C HIS A 67 -9.85 -5.63 3.06
N GLN A 68 -9.02 -4.76 3.65
CA GLN A 68 -9.02 -3.33 3.34
C GLN A 68 -7.61 -2.80 3.18
N VAL A 69 -7.42 -1.91 2.21
CA VAL A 69 -6.15 -1.24 1.92
C VAL A 69 -6.40 0.25 1.71
N TRP A 70 -5.60 1.09 2.34
CA TRP A 70 -5.61 2.55 2.20
C TRP A 70 -4.24 3.00 1.72
N ILE A 71 -4.20 3.60 0.53
CA ILE A 71 -2.98 4.17 -0.05
C ILE A 71 -2.69 5.49 0.66
N LEU A 72 -1.45 5.62 1.12
CA LEU A 72 -0.96 6.82 1.77
C LEU A 72 -0.35 7.74 0.71
N ASN A 73 -0.56 9.04 0.87
CA ASN A 73 0.14 10.03 0.06
C ASN A 73 1.55 10.30 0.61
N SER A 74 2.39 10.96 -0.17
CA SER A 74 3.77 11.29 0.24
C SER A 74 3.83 12.17 1.48
N GLU A 75 2.80 12.97 1.74
CA GLU A 75 2.69 13.83 2.92
C GLU A 75 2.35 13.02 4.18
N GLU A 76 1.45 12.04 4.11
CA GLU A 76 1.04 11.10 5.16
C GLU A 76 2.12 10.05 5.47
N ILE A 77 2.97 9.75 4.49
CA ILE A 77 4.18 8.95 4.69
C ILE A 77 5.22 9.75 5.48
N LYS A 78 5.37 11.04 5.14
CA LYS A 78 6.27 11.98 5.85
C LYS A 78 5.73 12.40 7.21
N GLU A 79 4.41 12.46 7.39
CA GLU A 79 3.76 12.74 8.67
C GLU A 79 4.05 11.59 9.63
N LYS A 80 5.02 11.85 10.51
CA LYS A 80 5.56 10.91 11.47
C LYS A 80 4.51 10.59 12.53
N ARG A 81 3.63 9.62 12.28
CA ARG A 81 2.85 9.01 13.36
C ARG A 81 3.80 8.28 14.30
N ALA A 82 3.63 8.51 15.60
CA ALA A 82 4.27 7.76 16.68
C ALA A 82 4.01 6.26 16.46
N GLY A 83 5.00 5.56 15.90
CA GLY A 83 4.90 4.18 15.45
C GLY A 83 5.66 3.85 14.16
N SER A 84 6.05 4.85 13.35
CA SER A 84 6.84 4.61 12.13
C SER A 84 8.34 4.81 12.36
N ASN A 85 9.02 3.72 12.75
CA ASN A 85 10.47 3.62 12.59
C ASN A 85 10.76 3.10 11.17
N ILE A 86 10.46 3.92 10.15
CA ILE A 86 10.92 3.69 8.77
C ILE A 86 12.06 4.67 8.54
N THR A 87 13.24 4.24 8.96
CA THR A 87 14.50 4.77 8.45
C THR A 87 14.80 3.98 7.16
N LEU A 88 15.25 4.64 6.09
CA LEU A 88 15.67 4.08 4.78
C LEU A 88 14.63 3.86 3.66
N PHE A 89 14.04 4.92 3.12
CA PHE A 89 13.78 4.97 1.65
C PHE A 89 14.17 6.33 1.10
N ASN A 90 15.46 6.65 1.24
CA ASN A 90 16.11 7.70 0.47
C ASN A 90 16.90 7.02 -0.66
N LEU A 91 16.68 7.49 -1.90
CA LEU A 91 17.52 7.30 -3.10
C LEU A 91 17.39 5.94 -3.84
N ILE A 92 16.37 5.75 -4.68
CA ILE A 92 16.44 5.30 -6.10
C ILE A 92 15.02 5.47 -6.69
N PHE A 93 14.57 6.72 -6.88
CA PHE A 93 13.57 6.98 -7.92
C PHE A 93 14.35 7.63 -9.06
N GLY A 94 15.08 6.77 -9.79
CA GLY A 94 15.71 7.14 -11.04
C GLY A 94 14.62 7.41 -12.05
N ASP A 95 14.35 8.69 -12.26
CA ASP A 95 13.70 9.19 -13.46
C ASP A 95 14.61 8.98 -14.68
N ALA A 96 13.98 8.79 -15.84
CA ALA A 96 14.49 8.90 -17.22
C ALA A 96 14.84 7.57 -17.95
N PRO A 97 14.75 7.54 -19.30
CA PRO A 97 13.61 6.92 -20.00
C PRO A 97 14.03 5.89 -21.05
N ALA A 98 13.05 5.17 -21.60
CA ALA A 98 13.20 4.34 -22.80
C ALA A 98 13.87 5.12 -23.95
N LYS A 99 14.84 4.50 -24.64
CA LYS A 99 15.12 4.65 -26.07
C LYS A 99 16.14 3.60 -26.56
N ASN A 100 15.60 2.71 -27.40
CA ASN A 100 16.13 2.16 -28.65
C ASN A 100 17.53 1.55 -28.67
#